data_AF-A0A942C094-F1
#
_entry.id   AF-A0A942C094-F1
#
_cell.length_a   1.000
_cell.length_b   1.000
_cell.length_c   1.000
_cell.angle_alpha   90.00
_cell.angle_beta   90.00
_cell.angle_gamma   90.00
#
_symmetry.space_group_name_H-M   'P 1'
#
loop_
_entity.id
_entity.type
_entity.pdbx_description
1 polymer ?
#
loop_
_entity_poly.entity_id
_entity_poly.type
_entity_poly.pdbx_seq_one_letter_code
_entity_poly.pdbx_strand_id
1 'polypeptide(L)'
;MKSLLFVLSLMFCLMPAVAQPSEASQKISVTTTDVIPFENGISVFLKDTFGEVEVEGWDRNEVEIRLLRSTQKKYTVEASASQARRLEKIKLAITNDASGKLLIETKNIPFLVKNNLELRYQVKVPQAILLKVKHSIGEVQIRNIVGDIEATCKIGEVTLELPEKERYDVDARAKIGDVTSDFGGQYNRQKLVGAKLTEEANRSEPHKLYLRVGIGEVTVKKLESPK
;
A
#
# COMPACT_ATOMS: atom_id res chain seq x y z
N MET A 1 93.03 -4.13 24.51
CA MET A 1 92.09 -3.60 23.50
C MET A 1 90.88 -4.52 23.49
N LYS A 2 89.74 -4.11 24.09
CA LYS A 2 88.51 -4.92 24.13
C LYS A 2 87.45 -4.16 23.33
N SER A 3 87.03 -4.74 22.21
CA SER A 3 85.93 -4.25 21.38
C SER A 3 84.59 -4.59 22.04
N LEU A 4 83.75 -3.57 22.20
CA LEU A 4 82.41 -3.65 22.76
C LEU A 4 81.42 -3.73 21.58
N LEU A 5 80.79 -4.90 21.37
CA LEU A 5 79.72 -5.07 20.39
C LEU A 5 78.40 -4.55 20.97
N PHE A 6 77.81 -3.56 20.30
CA PHE A 6 76.50 -3.00 20.57
C PHE A 6 75.44 -3.86 19.86
N VAL A 7 74.60 -4.57 20.60
CA VAL A 7 73.46 -5.32 20.05
C VAL A 7 72.23 -4.41 20.07
N LEU A 8 71.81 -3.96 18.89
CA LEU A 8 70.64 -3.12 18.67
C LEU A 8 69.38 -4.02 18.69
N SER A 9 68.67 -4.02 19.82
CA SER A 9 67.39 -4.73 19.98
C SER A 9 66.26 -3.97 19.28
N LEU A 10 65.80 -4.49 18.15
CA LEU A 10 64.64 -3.99 17.40
C LEU A 10 63.35 -4.41 18.14
N MET A 11 62.85 -3.53 19.02
CA MET A 11 61.60 -3.73 19.74
C MET A 11 60.42 -3.43 18.80
N PHE A 12 59.87 -4.48 18.21
CA PHE A 12 58.67 -4.43 17.37
C PHE A 12 57.44 -4.22 18.27
N CYS A 13 56.99 -2.97 18.43
CA CYS A 13 55.72 -2.66 19.08
C CYS A 13 54.56 -3.23 18.24
N LEU A 14 54.05 -4.40 18.63
CA LEU A 14 52.72 -4.85 18.23
C LEU A 14 51.70 -3.84 18.78
N MET A 15 51.26 -2.89 17.94
CA MET A 15 50.04 -2.15 18.24
C MET A 15 48.86 -3.10 18.07
N PRO A 16 48.01 -3.29 19.11
CA PRO A 16 46.75 -3.97 18.92
C PRO A 16 45.92 -3.13 17.94
N ALA A 17 45.58 -3.73 16.80
CA ALA A 17 44.59 -3.18 15.89
C ALA A 17 43.26 -3.10 16.65
N VAL A 18 42.93 -1.92 17.16
CA VAL A 18 41.60 -1.62 17.69
C VAL A 18 40.66 -1.71 16.50
N ALA A 19 39.97 -2.84 16.36
CA ALA A 19 38.87 -2.98 15.43
C ALA A 19 37.84 -1.92 15.79
N GLN A 20 37.67 -0.91 14.94
CA GLN A 20 36.60 0.08 15.11
C GLN A 20 35.28 -0.69 15.11
N PRO A 21 34.41 -0.52 16.11
CA PRO A 21 33.09 -1.11 16.09
C PRO A 21 32.37 -0.59 14.85
N SER A 22 32.12 -1.48 13.90
CA SER A 22 31.23 -1.29 12.77
C SER A 22 29.90 -0.73 13.31
N GLU A 23 29.65 0.57 13.12
CA GLU A 23 28.41 1.19 13.55
C GLU A 23 27.23 0.48 12.87
N ALA A 24 26.46 -0.26 13.68
CA ALA A 24 25.29 -0.96 13.20
C ALA A 24 24.33 0.05 12.57
N SER A 25 24.09 -0.08 11.26
CA SER A 25 23.14 0.76 10.53
C SER A 25 21.90 -0.03 10.17
N GLN A 26 20.72 0.57 10.39
CA GLN A 26 19.44 -0.08 10.14
C GLN A 26 18.41 0.88 9.54
N LYS A 27 17.41 0.33 8.85
CA LYS A 27 16.24 1.11 8.41
C LYS A 27 15.46 1.55 9.66
N ILE A 28 14.93 2.76 9.62
CA ILE A 28 14.11 3.30 10.71
C ILE A 28 12.66 3.19 10.31
N SER A 29 11.83 2.62 11.18
CA SER A 29 10.40 2.48 10.93
C SER A 29 9.56 2.99 12.11
N VAL A 30 8.40 3.54 11.80
CA VAL A 30 7.39 4.03 12.75
C VAL A 30 6.02 3.56 12.27
N THR A 31 5.27 2.94 13.18
CA THR A 31 3.93 2.42 12.91
C THR A 31 2.89 3.19 13.72
N THR A 32 1.78 3.54 13.10
CA THR A 32 0.59 4.07 13.78
C THR A 32 -0.60 3.19 13.42
N THR A 33 -1.48 2.93 14.40
CA THR A 33 -2.74 2.21 14.17
C THR A 33 -3.89 3.06 14.71
N ASP A 34 -4.92 3.27 13.91
CA ASP A 34 -6.14 3.97 14.27
C ASP A 34 -7.33 3.02 14.02
N VAL A 35 -8.29 2.98 14.94
CA VAL A 35 -9.53 2.20 14.81
C VAL A 35 -10.70 3.17 14.88
N ILE A 36 -11.57 3.14 13.88
CA ILE A 36 -12.66 4.08 13.69
C ILE A 36 -13.98 3.31 13.65
N PRO A 37 -14.92 3.57 14.58
CA PRO A 37 -16.28 3.02 14.50
C PRO A 37 -16.95 3.41 13.17
N PHE A 38 -17.61 2.45 12.51
CA PHE A 38 -18.21 2.64 11.18
C PHE A 38 -19.72 2.42 11.17
N GLU A 39 -20.40 2.73 12.28
CA GLU A 39 -21.80 2.37 12.55
C GLU A 39 -22.81 2.74 11.44
N ASN A 40 -22.65 3.92 10.83
CA ASN A 40 -23.47 4.40 9.72
C ASN A 40 -22.62 4.70 8.48
N GLY A 41 -21.47 4.06 8.36
CA GLY A 41 -20.55 4.30 7.27
C GLY A 41 -21.03 3.65 5.98
N ILE A 42 -21.04 4.43 4.91
CA ILE A 42 -21.44 4.00 3.56
C ILE A 42 -20.21 3.82 2.67
N SER A 43 -19.19 4.67 2.86
CA SER A 43 -18.02 4.67 1.99
C SER A 43 -16.72 5.00 2.71
N VAL A 44 -15.64 4.39 2.23
CA VAL A 44 -14.27 4.69 2.66
C VAL A 44 -13.50 5.23 1.46
N PHE A 45 -12.88 6.39 1.62
CA PHE A 45 -12.06 7.01 0.59
C PHE A 45 -10.63 7.20 1.07
N LEU A 46 -9.72 6.40 0.51
CA LEU A 46 -8.27 6.55 0.65
C LEU A 46 -7.77 7.53 -0.43
N LYS A 47 -7.34 8.72 -0.01
CA LYS A 47 -6.93 9.79 -0.91
C LYS A 47 -5.47 10.18 -0.73
N ASP A 48 -4.82 10.42 -1.86
CA ASP A 48 -3.43 10.87 -1.95
C ASP A 48 -2.44 9.88 -1.29
N THR A 49 -2.72 8.58 -1.47
CA THR A 49 -1.83 7.49 -1.01
C THR A 49 -0.64 7.30 -1.97
N PHE A 50 0.44 6.74 -1.45
CA PHE A 50 1.73 6.50 -2.13
C PHE A 50 2.46 5.35 -1.44
N GLY A 51 3.13 4.46 -2.17
CA GLY A 51 3.77 3.26 -1.62
C GLY A 51 2.85 2.04 -1.75
N GLU A 52 2.75 1.22 -0.72
CA GLU A 52 1.94 0.00 -0.74
C GLU A 52 0.62 0.23 -0.01
N VAL A 53 -0.51 -0.07 -0.64
CA VAL A 53 -1.84 0.00 -0.03
C VAL A 53 -2.47 -1.39 -0.07
N GLU A 54 -2.74 -1.95 1.09
CA GLU A 54 -3.47 -3.20 1.29
C GLU A 54 -4.83 -2.85 1.92
N VAL A 55 -5.92 -3.19 1.25
CA VAL A 55 -7.29 -3.06 1.76
C VAL A 55 -7.91 -4.44 1.86
N GLU A 56 -8.44 -4.80 3.03
CA GLU A 56 -9.07 -6.09 3.30
C GLU A 56 -10.49 -5.86 3.85
N GLY A 57 -11.48 -6.49 3.23
CA GLY A 57 -12.84 -6.55 3.76
C GLY A 57 -12.95 -7.56 4.91
N TRP A 58 -13.51 -7.15 6.04
CA TRP A 58 -13.79 -7.99 7.22
C TRP A 58 -15.23 -7.88 7.72
N ASP A 59 -15.57 -8.72 8.69
CA ASP A 59 -16.92 -8.88 9.27
C ASP A 59 -17.25 -7.86 10.38
N ARG A 60 -16.34 -6.94 10.69
CA ARG A 60 -16.52 -5.94 11.75
C ARG A 60 -17.01 -4.62 11.19
N ASN A 61 -17.89 -3.95 11.94
CA ASN A 61 -18.40 -2.62 11.61
C ASN A 61 -17.48 -1.48 12.11
N GLU A 62 -16.19 -1.63 11.83
CA GLU A 62 -15.15 -0.67 12.16
C GLU A 62 -14.13 -0.63 11.02
N VAL A 63 -13.40 0.48 10.93
CA VAL A 63 -12.26 0.63 10.02
C VAL A 63 -10.99 0.63 10.86
N GLU A 64 -10.10 -0.33 10.64
CA GLU A 64 -8.74 -0.30 11.20
C GLU A 64 -7.78 0.15 10.12
N ILE A 65 -6.95 1.14 10.42
CA ILE A 65 -5.87 1.55 9.54
C ILE A 65 -4.54 1.52 10.27
N ARG A 66 -3.58 0.78 9.71
CA ARG A 66 -2.19 0.76 10.14
C ARG A 66 -1.32 1.42 9.07
N LEU A 67 -0.60 2.47 9.46
CA LEU A 67 0.39 3.13 8.61
C LEU A 67 1.79 2.84 9.13
N LEU A 68 2.53 2.05 8.36
CA LEU A 68 3.97 1.84 8.51
C LEU A 68 4.70 2.89 7.66
N ARG A 69 5.65 3.57 8.29
CA ARG A 69 6.53 4.56 7.66
C ARG A 69 7.95 4.08 7.86
N SER A 70 8.72 3.95 6.79
CA SER A 70 10.09 3.43 6.86
C SER A 70 11.04 4.24 5.98
N THR A 71 12.31 4.27 6.35
CA THR A 71 13.37 4.81 5.49
C THR A 71 13.87 3.75 4.51
N GLN A 72 14.16 4.14 3.27
CA GLN A 72 14.83 3.24 2.32
C GLN A 72 16.30 3.02 2.70
N LYS A 73 16.97 4.10 3.14
CA LYS A 73 18.36 4.07 3.60
C LYS A 73 18.47 3.59 5.04
N LYS A 74 19.63 3.01 5.35
CA LYS A 74 20.05 2.64 6.71
C LYS A 74 20.68 3.85 7.40
N TYR A 75 20.43 3.97 8.70
CA TYR A 75 20.96 5.04 9.55
C TYR A 75 21.69 4.44 10.75
N THR A 76 22.70 5.15 11.23
CA THR A 76 23.43 4.83 12.47
C THR A 76 22.51 5.05 13.67
N VAL A 77 22.90 4.49 14.82
CA VAL A 77 22.13 4.60 16.07
C VAL A 77 21.92 6.07 16.45
N GLU A 78 22.94 6.92 16.30
CA GLU A 78 22.87 8.35 16.59
C GLU A 78 21.85 9.09 15.70
N ALA A 79 21.82 8.76 14.40
CA ALA A 79 20.90 9.38 13.47
C ALA A 79 19.45 8.84 13.58
N SER A 80 19.28 7.64 14.17
CA SER A 80 18.01 6.91 14.20
C SER A 80 16.86 7.71 14.83
N ALA A 81 17.08 8.30 16.00
CA ALA A 81 16.06 9.07 16.71
C ALA A 81 15.58 10.30 15.92
N SER A 82 16.50 10.96 15.21
CA SER A 82 16.17 12.12 14.37
C SER A 82 15.31 11.74 13.16
N GLN A 83 15.55 10.55 12.57
CA GLN A 83 14.76 10.07 11.45
C GLN A 83 13.39 9.57 11.90
N ALA A 84 13.30 8.89 13.05
CA ALA A 84 12.01 8.49 13.62
C ALA A 84 11.09 9.71 13.82
N ARG A 85 11.60 10.78 14.44
CA ARG A 85 10.87 12.04 14.61
C ARG A 85 10.45 12.69 13.28
N ARG A 86 11.19 12.49 12.20
CA ARG A 86 10.79 12.95 10.85
C ARG A 86 9.64 12.13 10.30
N LEU A 87 9.67 10.79 10.49
CA LEU A 87 8.59 9.90 10.06
C LEU A 87 7.30 10.19 10.83
N GLU A 88 7.36 10.47 12.12
CA GLU A 88 6.19 10.81 12.96
C GLU A 88 5.44 12.08 12.52
N LYS A 89 6.08 12.97 11.75
CA LYS A 89 5.43 14.15 11.20
C LYS A 89 4.42 13.80 10.11
N ILE A 90 4.58 12.66 9.44
CA ILE A 90 3.66 12.14 8.43
C ILE A 90 2.46 11.58 9.17
N LYS A 91 1.29 12.19 8.99
CA LYS A 91 0.08 11.84 9.74
C LYS A 91 -1.05 11.43 8.79
N LEU A 92 -1.94 10.59 9.28
CA LEU A 92 -3.25 10.38 8.66
C LEU A 92 -4.18 11.47 9.17
N ALA A 93 -4.85 12.16 8.25
CA ALA A 93 -6.01 12.97 8.55
C ALA A 93 -7.25 12.15 8.22
N ILE A 94 -8.05 11.88 9.24
CA ILE A 94 -9.26 11.07 9.14
C ILE A 94 -10.45 11.99 9.37
N THR A 95 -11.39 12.03 8.44
CA THR A 95 -12.59 12.87 8.53
C THR A 95 -13.80 12.03 8.17
N ASN A 96 -14.82 12.07 9.01
CA ASN A 96 -16.14 11.52 8.72
C ASN A 96 -17.11 12.69 8.47
N ASP A 97 -18.02 12.54 7.52
CA ASP A 97 -19.08 13.50 7.27
C ASP A 97 -20.46 12.94 7.62
N ALA A 98 -21.47 13.82 7.68
CA ALA A 98 -22.85 13.42 8.00
C ALA A 98 -23.48 12.47 6.95
N SER A 99 -22.83 12.27 5.80
CA SER A 99 -23.29 11.34 4.75
C SER A 99 -22.76 9.92 4.94
N GLY A 100 -21.98 9.66 6.00
CA GLY A 100 -21.38 8.35 6.26
C GLY A 100 -20.13 8.07 5.42
N LYS A 101 -19.46 9.10 4.92
CA LYS A 101 -18.20 8.96 4.19
C LYS A 101 -17.01 9.16 5.11
N LEU A 102 -16.14 8.16 5.16
CA LEU A 102 -14.85 8.23 5.85
C LEU A 102 -13.74 8.57 4.84
N LEU A 103 -13.18 9.77 4.94
CA LEU A 103 -12.02 10.22 4.18
C LEU A 103 -10.74 10.00 4.98
N ILE A 104 -9.77 9.31 4.38
CA ILE A 104 -8.45 9.06 4.93
C ILE A 104 -7.42 9.69 3.98
N GLU A 105 -6.72 10.71 4.44
CA GLU A 105 -5.71 11.45 3.68
C GLU A 105 -4.35 11.43 4.37
N THR A 106 -3.28 11.20 3.62
CA THR A 106 -1.91 11.35 4.15
C THR A 106 -1.47 12.81 4.10
N LYS A 107 -1.12 13.38 5.26
CA LYS A 107 -0.65 14.76 5.39
C LYS A 107 0.84 14.83 5.71
N ASN A 108 1.40 16.01 5.46
CA ASN A 108 2.79 16.37 5.77
C ASN A 108 3.84 15.48 5.09
N ILE A 109 3.57 14.95 3.89
CA ILE A 109 4.59 14.26 3.09
C ILE A 109 5.59 15.30 2.58
N PRO A 110 6.82 15.38 3.11
CA PRO A 110 7.78 16.37 2.66
C PRO A 110 8.25 16.01 1.25
N PHE A 111 8.15 16.96 0.31
CA PHE A 111 8.56 16.75 -1.08
C PHE A 111 10.00 16.23 -1.20
N LEU A 112 10.89 16.71 -0.32
CA LEU A 112 12.31 16.38 -0.28
C LEU A 112 12.64 14.96 0.22
N VAL A 113 11.71 14.24 0.87
CA VAL A 113 11.97 12.89 1.41
C VAL A 113 11.21 11.77 0.69
N LYS A 114 10.42 12.08 -0.34
CA LYS A 114 9.67 11.05 -1.10
C LYS A 114 10.57 9.95 -1.64
N ASN A 115 11.81 10.26 -2.02
CA ASN A 115 12.75 9.30 -2.60
C ASN A 115 13.47 8.42 -1.58
N ASN A 116 13.21 8.59 -0.28
CA ASN A 116 13.81 7.78 0.79
C ASN A 116 12.76 7.29 1.80
N LEU A 117 11.49 7.31 1.40
CA LEU A 117 10.35 7.00 2.23
C LEU A 117 9.59 5.82 1.63
N GLU A 118 9.40 4.78 2.44
CA GLU A 118 8.51 3.66 2.18
C GLU A 118 7.27 3.86 3.07
N LEU A 119 6.09 3.87 2.47
CA LEU A 119 4.82 3.90 3.19
C LEU A 119 4.06 2.62 2.87
N ARG A 120 3.54 1.95 3.90
CA ARG A 120 2.62 0.82 3.76
C ARG A 120 1.37 1.09 4.57
N TYR A 121 0.22 1.06 3.90
CA TYR A 121 -1.10 1.21 4.48
C TYR A 121 -1.72 -0.18 4.53
N GLN A 122 -2.12 -0.62 5.72
CA GLN A 122 -2.94 -1.81 5.88
C GLN A 122 -4.28 -1.36 6.43
N VAL A 123 -5.33 -1.52 5.65
CA VAL A 123 -6.66 -0.99 5.94
C VAL A 123 -7.65 -2.13 5.97
N LYS A 124 -8.30 -2.34 7.11
CA LYS A 124 -9.42 -3.26 7.22
C LYS A 124 -10.71 -2.46 7.27
N VAL A 125 -11.67 -2.86 6.45
CA VAL A 125 -12.95 -2.16 6.28
C VAL A 125 -14.09 -3.16 6.25
N PRO A 126 -15.33 -2.78 6.61
CA PRO A 126 -16.46 -3.68 6.45
C PRO A 126 -16.58 -4.14 4.99
N GLN A 127 -16.92 -5.41 4.75
CA GLN A 127 -16.95 -5.97 3.39
C GLN A 127 -17.95 -5.25 2.47
N ALA A 128 -19.11 -4.87 3.00
CA ALA A 128 -20.22 -4.30 2.23
C ALA A 128 -20.19 -2.76 2.23
N ILE A 129 -19.24 -2.17 1.49
CA ILE A 129 -19.08 -0.71 1.39
C ILE A 129 -18.77 -0.25 -0.03
N LEU A 130 -18.94 1.06 -0.28
CA LEU A 130 -18.31 1.73 -1.42
C LEU A 130 -16.86 2.08 -1.07
N LEU A 131 -15.90 1.48 -1.77
CA LEU A 131 -14.47 1.75 -1.58
C LEU A 131 -13.95 2.66 -2.69
N LYS A 132 -13.27 3.75 -2.30
CA LYS A 132 -12.54 4.62 -3.23
C LYS A 132 -11.06 4.67 -2.85
N VAL A 133 -10.20 4.49 -3.85
CA VAL A 133 -8.74 4.58 -3.69
C VAL A 133 -8.17 5.48 -4.78
N LYS A 134 -7.51 6.57 -4.36
CA LYS A 134 -6.74 7.45 -5.22
C LYS A 134 -5.27 7.37 -4.85
N HIS A 135 -4.55 6.58 -5.63
CA HIS A 135 -3.15 6.25 -5.42
C HIS A 135 -2.25 6.97 -6.43
N SER A 136 -1.08 7.41 -5.98
CA SER A 136 -0.12 8.10 -6.84
C SER A 136 0.88 7.14 -7.47
N ILE A 137 1.73 6.50 -6.67
CA ILE A 137 2.81 5.64 -7.15
C ILE A 137 2.97 4.47 -6.18
N GLY A 138 3.01 3.25 -6.71
CA GLY A 138 3.19 2.02 -5.95
C GLY A 138 2.06 1.01 -6.21
N GLU A 139 1.79 0.17 -5.23
CA GLU A 139 0.90 -0.98 -5.36
C GLU A 139 -0.38 -0.78 -4.58
N VAL A 140 -1.50 -1.20 -5.16
CA VAL A 140 -2.81 -1.24 -4.50
C VAL A 140 -3.33 -2.67 -4.57
N GLN A 141 -3.49 -3.29 -3.41
CA GLN A 141 -4.10 -4.61 -3.25
C GLN A 141 -5.42 -4.45 -2.50
N ILE A 142 -6.51 -4.93 -3.10
CA ILE A 142 -7.85 -4.89 -2.49
C ILE A 142 -8.39 -6.31 -2.45
N ARG A 143 -8.75 -6.78 -1.25
CA ARG A 143 -9.16 -8.16 -1.01
C ARG A 143 -10.53 -8.20 -0.32
N ASN A 144 -11.35 -9.16 -0.72
CA ASN A 144 -12.55 -9.54 0.00
C ASN A 144 -13.59 -8.41 0.20
N ILE A 145 -13.77 -7.51 -0.78
CA ILE A 145 -14.78 -6.44 -0.73
C ILE A 145 -16.02 -6.84 -1.54
N VAL A 146 -17.19 -6.69 -0.94
CA VAL A 146 -18.51 -6.97 -1.54
C VAL A 146 -19.25 -5.66 -1.75
N GLY A 147 -18.81 -4.89 -2.73
CA GLY A 147 -19.35 -3.55 -3.00
C GLY A 147 -18.71 -2.90 -4.20
N ASP A 148 -19.16 -1.68 -4.50
CA ASP A 148 -18.60 -0.87 -5.57
C ASP A 148 -17.18 -0.42 -5.22
N ILE A 149 -16.26 -0.48 -6.20
CA ILE A 149 -14.85 -0.13 -6.03
C ILE A 149 -14.43 0.87 -7.11
N GLU A 150 -13.89 2.01 -6.69
CA GLU A 150 -13.25 2.99 -7.56
C GLU A 150 -11.76 3.07 -7.21
N ALA A 151 -10.89 2.53 -8.06
CA ALA A 151 -9.44 2.56 -7.84
C ALA A 151 -8.72 3.27 -8.99
N THR A 152 -7.96 4.31 -8.65
CA THR A 152 -7.13 5.06 -9.59
C THR A 152 -5.68 5.06 -9.13
N CYS A 153 -4.77 4.71 -10.03
CA CYS A 153 -3.32 4.71 -9.78
C CYS A 153 -2.60 5.41 -10.94
N LYS A 154 -1.63 6.31 -10.66
CA LYS A 154 -0.88 6.94 -11.76
C LYS A 154 0.22 6.03 -12.29
N ILE A 155 1.01 5.43 -11.40
CA ILE A 155 2.13 4.55 -11.77
C ILE A 155 2.19 3.37 -10.79
N GLY A 156 2.06 2.14 -11.29
CA GLY A 156 2.18 0.92 -10.51
C GLY A 156 1.02 -0.04 -10.76
N GLU A 157 0.77 -0.94 -9.82
CA GLU A 157 -0.15 -2.07 -9.99
C GLU A 157 -1.41 -1.91 -9.16
N VAL A 158 -2.55 -2.33 -9.72
CA VAL A 158 -3.82 -2.45 -9.00
C VAL A 158 -4.30 -3.89 -9.09
N THR A 159 -4.27 -4.61 -7.98
CA THR A 159 -4.68 -6.00 -7.87
C THR A 159 -5.89 -6.15 -6.95
N LEU A 160 -6.96 -6.74 -7.47
CA LEU A 160 -8.20 -7.04 -6.75
C LEU A 160 -8.33 -8.55 -6.62
N GLU A 161 -8.62 -9.05 -5.42
CA GLU A 161 -9.00 -10.44 -5.16
C GLU A 161 -10.38 -10.46 -4.50
N LEU A 162 -11.41 -10.79 -5.29
CA LEU A 162 -12.81 -10.58 -4.90
C LEU A 162 -13.57 -11.90 -4.78
N PRO A 163 -14.57 -12.02 -3.88
CA PRO A 163 -15.36 -13.24 -3.72
C PRO A 163 -15.96 -13.74 -5.03
N GLU A 164 -15.66 -15.00 -5.39
CA GLU A 164 -16.09 -15.58 -6.66
C GLU A 164 -17.62 -15.70 -6.83
N LYS A 165 -18.36 -15.73 -5.71
CA LYS A 165 -19.82 -15.88 -5.66
C LYS A 165 -20.54 -14.58 -5.99
N GLU A 166 -19.85 -13.45 -5.87
CA GLU A 166 -20.39 -12.13 -6.13
C GLU A 166 -20.27 -11.75 -7.61
N ARG A 167 -21.14 -10.84 -8.05
CA ARG A 167 -21.15 -10.37 -9.45
C ARG A 167 -20.53 -8.99 -9.53
N TYR A 168 -19.54 -8.85 -10.40
CA TYR A 168 -18.85 -7.59 -10.65
C TYR A 168 -18.93 -7.21 -12.12
N ASP A 169 -19.25 -5.95 -12.39
CA ASP A 169 -19.12 -5.34 -13.71
C ASP A 169 -17.78 -4.59 -13.78
N VAL A 170 -16.85 -5.11 -14.58
CA VAL A 170 -15.45 -4.66 -14.60
C VAL A 170 -15.22 -3.63 -15.70
N ASP A 171 -15.06 -2.37 -15.32
CA ASP A 171 -14.55 -1.29 -16.16
C ASP A 171 -13.10 -0.97 -15.77
N ALA A 172 -12.16 -1.64 -16.42
CA ALA A 172 -10.73 -1.51 -16.15
C ALA A 172 -9.94 -0.97 -17.35
N ARG A 173 -9.02 -0.04 -17.10
CA ARG A 173 -8.17 0.55 -18.14
C ARG A 173 -6.78 0.91 -17.61
N ALA A 174 -5.75 0.40 -18.27
CA ALA A 174 -4.38 0.90 -18.20
C ALA A 174 -4.10 1.79 -19.42
N LYS A 175 -3.39 2.93 -19.24
CA LYS A 175 -2.93 3.74 -20.38
C LYS A 175 -1.66 3.14 -21.00
N ILE A 176 -0.76 2.58 -20.19
CA ILE A 176 0.39 1.79 -20.62
C ILE A 176 0.50 0.58 -19.67
N GLY A 177 0.41 -0.63 -20.20
CA GLY A 177 0.42 -1.88 -19.45
C GLY A 177 -0.82 -2.74 -19.72
N ASP A 178 -0.96 -3.83 -18.98
CA ASP A 178 -1.96 -4.87 -19.24
C ASP A 178 -3.14 -4.83 -18.26
N VAL A 179 -4.28 -5.39 -18.70
CA VAL A 179 -5.49 -5.54 -17.91
C VAL A 179 -5.98 -6.97 -17.98
N THR A 180 -5.96 -7.68 -16.84
CA THR A 180 -6.42 -9.06 -16.72
C THR A 180 -7.58 -9.17 -15.73
N SER A 181 -8.58 -10.00 -16.03
CA SER A 181 -9.74 -10.21 -15.17
C SER A 181 -10.29 -11.63 -15.29
N ASP A 182 -10.43 -12.31 -14.16
CA ASP A 182 -11.13 -13.59 -14.02
C ASP A 182 -12.66 -13.44 -13.98
N PHE A 183 -13.13 -12.20 -13.73
CA PHE A 183 -14.54 -11.84 -13.79
C PHE A 183 -14.93 -11.41 -15.21
N GLY A 184 -16.08 -11.90 -15.68
CA GLY A 184 -16.60 -11.53 -16.98
C GLY A 184 -17.10 -10.09 -16.99
N GLY A 185 -16.37 -9.19 -17.64
CA GLY A 185 -16.75 -7.80 -17.91
C GLY A 185 -16.47 -7.46 -19.37
N GLN A 186 -17.20 -6.48 -19.94
CA GLN A 186 -17.08 -6.10 -21.34
C GLN A 186 -15.68 -5.55 -21.66
N TYR A 187 -14.76 -6.40 -22.07
CA TYR A 187 -13.64 -5.99 -22.90
C TYR A 187 -14.22 -5.33 -24.15
N ASN A 188 -13.97 -4.03 -24.29
CA ASN A 188 -14.39 -3.12 -25.36
C ASN A 188 -14.40 -3.79 -26.75
N ARG A 189 -15.49 -4.48 -27.08
CA ARG A 189 -15.87 -4.81 -28.45
C ARG A 189 -17.08 -3.94 -28.74
N GLN A 190 -16.93 -3.06 -29.72
CA GLN A 190 -18.06 -2.41 -30.40
C GLN A 190 -19.12 -3.47 -30.67
N LYS A 191 -20.21 -3.49 -29.89
CA LYS A 191 -21.35 -4.34 -30.19
C LYS A 191 -22.21 -3.59 -31.20
N LEU A 192 -22.15 -4.09 -32.43
CA LEU A 192 -23.21 -3.94 -33.42
C LEU A 192 -24.57 -4.19 -32.78
N VAL A 193 -25.54 -3.40 -33.24
CA VAL A 193 -26.97 -3.49 -32.98
C VAL A 193 -27.48 -4.93 -33.14
N GLY A 194 -28.26 -5.40 -32.16
CA GLY A 194 -29.20 -6.51 -32.34
C GLY A 194 -28.78 -7.86 -31.74
N ALA A 195 -28.86 -8.00 -30.43
CA ALA A 195 -29.17 -9.29 -29.80
C ALA A 195 -29.79 -9.04 -28.43
N LYS A 196 -31.10 -9.25 -28.35
CA LYS A 196 -31.89 -9.20 -27.13
C LYS A 196 -31.63 -10.52 -26.38
N LEU A 197 -30.72 -10.49 -25.41
CA LEU A 197 -30.53 -11.61 -24.47
C LEU A 197 -31.53 -11.43 -23.33
N THR A 198 -32.58 -12.23 -23.37
CA THR A 198 -33.43 -12.54 -22.22
C THR A 198 -32.61 -13.34 -21.22
N GLU A 199 -32.03 -12.69 -20.20
CA GLU A 199 -31.52 -13.36 -19.02
C GLU A 199 -32.16 -12.75 -17.76
N GLU A 200 -33.13 -13.51 -17.25
CA GLU A 200 -33.44 -13.70 -15.83
C GLU A 200 -33.41 -12.47 -14.93
N ALA A 201 -34.56 -11.80 -14.89
CA ALA A 201 -34.96 -10.84 -13.87
C ALA A 201 -35.12 -11.54 -12.50
N ASN A 202 -34.02 -11.84 -11.79
CA ASN A 202 -33.98 -11.99 -10.32
C ASN A 202 -32.58 -12.15 -9.71
N ARG A 203 -31.55 -11.45 -10.23
CA ARG A 203 -30.23 -11.41 -9.59
C ARG A 203 -29.87 -9.96 -9.30
N SER A 204 -29.43 -9.67 -8.08
CA SER A 204 -28.93 -8.36 -7.62
C SER A 204 -28.03 -7.70 -8.69
N GLU A 205 -28.15 -6.38 -8.82
CA GLU A 205 -27.31 -5.61 -9.76
C GLU A 205 -25.83 -5.87 -9.46
N PRO A 206 -24.98 -6.10 -10.48
CA PRO A 206 -23.56 -6.36 -10.27
C PRO A 206 -22.88 -5.14 -9.63
N HIS A 207 -21.97 -5.38 -8.70
CA HIS A 207 -21.12 -4.35 -8.12
C HIS A 207 -20.20 -3.77 -9.20
N LYS A 208 -20.05 -2.44 -9.22
CA LYS A 208 -19.29 -1.76 -10.26
C LYS A 208 -17.83 -1.64 -9.85
N LEU A 209 -16.93 -2.10 -10.71
CA LEU A 209 -15.49 -1.89 -10.56
C LEU A 209 -15.01 -0.85 -11.58
N TYR A 210 -14.58 0.30 -11.10
CA TYR A 210 -13.98 1.35 -11.92
C TYR A 210 -12.48 1.43 -11.63
N LEU A 211 -11.66 0.89 -12.53
CA LEU A 211 -10.21 0.77 -12.37
C LEU A 211 -9.48 1.57 -13.44
N ARG A 212 -8.61 2.49 -13.04
CA ARG A 212 -7.80 3.32 -13.94
C ARG A 212 -6.35 3.35 -13.53
N VAL A 213 -5.47 2.90 -14.42
CA VAL A 213 -4.01 2.95 -14.23
C VAL A 213 -3.38 3.79 -15.33
N GLY A 214 -2.47 4.69 -14.95
CA GLY A 214 -1.67 5.45 -15.91
C GLY A 214 -0.61 4.58 -16.58
N ILE A 215 0.34 4.09 -15.78
CA ILE A 215 1.41 3.18 -16.23
C ILE A 215 1.48 2.01 -15.25
N GLY A 216 1.36 0.79 -15.74
CA GLY A 216 1.36 -0.44 -14.96
C GLY A 216 0.14 -1.30 -15.24
N GLU A 217 -0.15 -2.22 -14.34
CA GLU A 217 -1.06 -3.33 -14.60
C GLU A 217 -2.32 -3.26 -13.74
N VAL A 218 -3.42 -3.80 -14.28
CA VAL A 218 -4.65 -4.05 -13.54
C VAL A 218 -4.95 -5.54 -13.57
N THR A 219 -5.12 -6.13 -12.40
CA THR A 219 -5.41 -7.55 -12.26
C THR A 219 -6.61 -7.76 -11.34
N VAL A 220 -7.64 -8.45 -11.83
CA VAL A 220 -8.84 -8.78 -11.04
C VAL A 220 -8.97 -10.31 -10.98
N LYS A 221 -8.77 -10.88 -9.80
CA LYS A 221 -8.79 -12.32 -9.56
C LYS A 221 -9.97 -12.74 -8.71
N LYS A 222 -10.45 -13.95 -8.94
CA LYS A 222 -11.40 -14.61 -8.04
C LYS A 222 -10.70 -15.03 -6.76
N LEU A 223 -11.32 -14.75 -5.63
CA LEU A 223 -10.95 -15.28 -4.33
C LEU A 223 -11.78 -16.55 -4.10
N GLU A 224 -11.12 -17.70 -4.17
CA GLU A 224 -11.74 -18.98 -3.81
C GLU A 224 -12.09 -18.95 -2.31
N SER A 225 -13.28 -19.43 -1.96
CA SER A 225 -13.59 -19.66 -0.54
C SER A 225 -12.66 -20.75 0.01
N PRO A 226 -12.09 -20.62 1.23
CA PRO A 226 -11.36 -21.72 1.84
C PRO A 226 -12.26 -22.97 1.88
N LYS A 227 -11.72 -24.10 1.38
CA LYS A 227 -12.40 -25.41 1.34
C LYS A 227 -12.69 -25.97 2.72
#